data_AF-A0A7Z9VIR0-F1
#
_entry.id   AF-A0A7Z9VIR0-F1
#
_cell.length_a   1.000
_cell.length_b   1.000
_cell.length_c   1.000
_cell.angle_alpha   90.00
_cell.angle_beta   90.00
_cell.angle_gamma   90.00
#
_symmetry.space_group_name_H-M   'P 1'
#
loop_
_entity.id
_entity.type
_entity.pdbx_description
1 polymer ?
#
loop_
_entity_poly.entity_id
_entity_poly.type
_entity_poly.pdbx_seq_one_letter_code
_entity_poly.pdbx_strand_id
1 'polypeptide(L)'
;YESFNEPGGHIDEGITLINGITDEMVKGKSIDWSTVDAIMQGVDIIVSHNASFDRAFMDRYSTISQNTVWACTIDDIDWLGRGFTNTKQELLCHWHGFYFEAHRAMNDVNALIHLLTHQHYNGNRPVLELIGNAGKPLHVIHATNFPYDEVKKDTIKANGYQWNGVDKIWYKRVNFVNLESEKDWLTSVIYDTHFLGEVEEINLVDKYKI
;
A
#
# COMPACT_ATOMS: atom_id res chain seq x y z
N TYR A 1 -11.38 -6.41 -17.00
CA TYR A 1 -12.70 -6.74 -16.42
C TYR A 1 -13.17 -5.51 -15.65
N GLU A 2 -14.42 -5.10 -15.85
CA GLU A 2 -15.06 -4.02 -15.09
C GLU A 2 -16.49 -4.46 -14.79
N SER A 3 -16.94 -4.29 -13.56
CA SER A 3 -18.30 -4.62 -13.15
C SER A 3 -18.72 -3.77 -11.96
N PHE A 4 -20.03 -3.57 -11.83
CA PHE A 4 -20.63 -3.07 -10.58
C PHE A 4 -20.87 -4.22 -9.59
N ASN A 5 -20.95 -3.87 -8.32
CA ASN A 5 -21.33 -4.77 -7.24
C ASN A 5 -22.29 -4.05 -6.30
N GLU A 6 -23.50 -4.59 -6.11
CA GLU A 6 -24.46 -4.06 -5.15
C GLU A 6 -23.90 -4.21 -3.72
N PRO A 7 -23.74 -3.12 -2.96
CA PRO A 7 -23.36 -3.20 -1.56
C PRO A 7 -24.52 -3.71 -0.70
N GLY A 8 -24.22 -4.19 0.51
CA GLY A 8 -25.24 -4.67 1.45
C GLY A 8 -26.11 -3.58 2.09
N GLY A 9 -26.00 -2.33 1.65
CA GLY A 9 -26.71 -1.18 2.19
C GLY A 9 -26.61 0.04 1.25
N HIS A 10 -27.34 1.10 1.58
CA HIS A 10 -27.40 2.33 0.79
C HIS A 10 -26.01 2.96 0.58
N ILE A 11 -25.73 3.41 -0.64
CA ILE A 11 -24.53 4.21 -0.95
C ILE A 11 -24.75 5.63 -0.45
N ASP A 12 -23.90 6.08 0.47
CA ASP A 12 -23.93 7.45 0.98
C ASP A 12 -23.81 8.49 -0.15
N GLU A 13 -24.57 9.59 -0.05
CA GLU A 13 -24.59 10.66 -1.06
C GLU A 13 -23.19 11.27 -1.27
N GLY A 14 -22.37 11.35 -0.22
CA GLY A 14 -20.98 11.81 -0.30
C GLY A 14 -20.09 10.87 -1.12
N ILE A 15 -20.31 9.56 -1.04
CA ILE A 15 -19.61 8.58 -1.88
C ILE A 15 -20.07 8.73 -3.34
N THR A 16 -21.37 8.84 -3.55
CA THR A 16 -21.97 9.06 -4.87
C THR A 16 -21.42 10.32 -5.54
N LEU A 17 -21.24 11.40 -4.77
CA LEU A 17 -20.65 12.65 -5.28
C LEU A 17 -19.22 12.47 -5.77
N ILE A 18 -18.46 11.56 -5.15
CA ILE A 18 -17.05 11.30 -5.47
C ILE A 18 -16.93 10.41 -6.70
N ASN A 19 -17.66 9.29 -6.76
CA ASN A 19 -17.48 8.26 -7.80
C ASN A 19 -18.57 8.24 -8.89
N GLY A 20 -19.65 9.00 -8.70
CA GLY A 20 -20.80 9.03 -9.61
C GLY A 20 -21.59 7.72 -9.68
N ILE A 21 -21.49 6.83 -8.69
CA ILE A 21 -22.17 5.54 -8.64
C ILE A 21 -23.37 5.65 -7.70
N THR A 22 -24.58 5.47 -8.25
CA THR A 22 -25.83 5.47 -7.47
C THR A 22 -26.30 4.05 -7.13
N ASP A 23 -27.22 3.91 -6.17
CA ASP A 23 -27.83 2.61 -5.85
C ASP A 23 -28.51 1.98 -7.07
N GLU A 24 -29.16 2.78 -7.93
CA GLU A 24 -29.81 2.29 -9.15
C GLU A 24 -28.83 1.66 -10.13
N MET A 25 -27.61 2.19 -10.22
CA MET A 25 -26.57 1.68 -11.11
C MET A 25 -26.06 0.30 -10.68
N VAL A 26 -26.01 0.06 -9.37
CA VAL A 26 -25.47 -1.18 -8.79
C VAL A 26 -26.56 -2.21 -8.48
N LYS A 27 -27.84 -1.82 -8.47
CA LYS A 27 -28.96 -2.70 -8.13
C LYS A 27 -28.97 -4.01 -8.92
N GLY A 28 -28.95 -5.14 -8.20
CA GLY A 28 -28.92 -6.48 -8.77
C GLY A 28 -27.61 -6.85 -9.49
N LYS A 29 -26.56 -6.03 -9.36
CA LYS A 29 -25.24 -6.31 -9.93
C LYS A 29 -24.38 -7.05 -8.92
N SER A 30 -23.61 -8.01 -9.42
CA SER A 30 -22.61 -8.72 -8.64
C SER A 30 -21.37 -8.93 -9.47
N ILE A 31 -20.22 -8.91 -8.82
CA ILE A 31 -18.96 -9.32 -9.43
C ILE A 31 -18.99 -10.84 -9.62
N ASP A 32 -18.61 -11.29 -10.80
CA ASP A 32 -18.33 -12.70 -11.07
C ASP A 32 -16.90 -13.01 -10.64
N TRP A 33 -16.78 -13.42 -9.38
CA TRP A 33 -15.50 -13.77 -8.78
C TRP A 33 -14.80 -14.94 -9.45
N SER A 34 -15.54 -15.85 -10.11
CA SER A 34 -14.93 -16.95 -10.87
C SER A 34 -14.19 -16.43 -12.10
N THR A 35 -14.76 -15.43 -12.79
CA THR A 35 -14.10 -14.73 -13.90
C THR A 35 -12.91 -13.92 -13.40
N VAL A 36 -13.04 -13.21 -12.27
CA VAL A 36 -11.93 -12.44 -11.68
C VAL A 36 -10.75 -13.35 -11.31
N ASP A 37 -11.01 -14.46 -10.63
CA ASP A 37 -9.99 -15.45 -10.29
C ASP A 37 -9.35 -16.06 -11.55
N ALA A 38 -10.15 -16.40 -12.57
CA ALA A 38 -9.60 -16.91 -13.83
C ALA A 38 -8.65 -15.91 -14.52
N ILE A 39 -8.91 -14.60 -14.42
CA ILE A 39 -8.02 -13.55 -14.95
C ILE A 39 -6.73 -13.46 -14.14
N MET A 40 -6.80 -13.59 -12.83
CA MET A 40 -5.63 -13.53 -11.94
C MET A 40 -4.85 -14.84 -11.89
N GLN A 41 -5.33 -15.91 -12.53
CA GLN A 41 -4.65 -17.19 -12.55
C GLN A 41 -3.27 -17.06 -13.21
N GLY A 42 -2.22 -17.37 -12.45
CA GLY A 42 -0.83 -17.35 -12.93
C GLY A 42 -0.20 -15.97 -13.03
N VAL A 43 -0.80 -14.92 -12.43
CA VAL A 43 -0.15 -13.62 -12.31
C VAL A 43 0.92 -13.66 -11.20
N ASP A 44 2.09 -13.08 -11.47
CA ASP A 44 3.17 -13.02 -10.47
C ASP A 44 2.93 -11.92 -9.42
N ILE A 45 2.34 -10.80 -9.85
CA ILE A 45 2.09 -9.63 -9.00
C ILE A 45 0.73 -8.98 -9.32
N ILE A 46 0.07 -8.47 -8.29
CA ILE A 46 -1.11 -7.59 -8.40
C ILE A 46 -0.68 -6.18 -8.00
N VAL A 47 -1.04 -5.18 -8.79
CA VAL A 47 -0.64 -3.78 -8.59
C VAL A 47 -1.85 -2.92 -8.27
N SER A 48 -1.77 -2.07 -7.24
CA SER A 48 -2.73 -0.99 -7.05
C SER A 48 -2.12 0.26 -6.40
N HIS A 49 -2.87 1.36 -6.44
CA HIS A 49 -2.51 2.63 -5.84
C HIS A 49 -3.13 2.71 -4.44
N ASN A 50 -2.35 2.29 -3.41
CA ASN A 50 -2.78 1.97 -2.04
C ASN A 50 -3.17 0.49 -1.84
N ALA A 51 -2.22 -0.42 -2.06
CA ALA A 51 -2.44 -1.87 -2.08
C ALA A 51 -3.19 -2.43 -0.86
N SER A 52 -2.87 -1.98 0.35
CA SER A 52 -3.55 -2.46 1.56
C SER A 52 -5.07 -2.24 1.51
N PHE A 53 -5.54 -1.15 0.89
CA PHE A 53 -6.97 -0.85 0.75
C PHE A 53 -7.67 -1.83 -0.19
N ASP A 54 -7.18 -1.94 -1.43
CA ASP A 54 -7.79 -2.80 -2.44
C ASP A 54 -7.69 -4.27 -2.05
N ARG A 55 -6.54 -4.68 -1.50
CA ARG A 55 -6.31 -6.03 -1.05
C ARG A 55 -7.26 -6.45 0.06
N ALA A 56 -7.50 -5.59 1.05
CA ALA A 56 -8.42 -5.88 2.14
C ALA A 56 -9.86 -6.16 1.63
N PHE A 57 -10.23 -5.64 0.46
CA PHE A 57 -11.47 -5.98 -0.22
C PHE A 57 -11.34 -7.28 -1.03
N MET A 58 -10.32 -7.40 -1.87
CA MET A 58 -10.10 -8.56 -2.75
C MET A 58 -9.92 -9.87 -2.00
N ASP A 59 -9.18 -9.87 -0.89
CA ASP A 59 -8.92 -11.07 -0.08
C ASP A 59 -10.19 -11.64 0.57
N ARG A 60 -11.30 -10.90 0.63
CA ARG A 60 -12.59 -11.41 1.13
C ARG A 60 -13.27 -12.38 0.16
N TYR A 61 -12.94 -12.28 -1.14
CA TYR A 61 -13.66 -12.95 -2.21
C TYR A 61 -12.75 -13.79 -3.13
N SER A 62 -11.47 -13.45 -3.23
CA SER A 62 -10.50 -14.13 -4.10
C SER A 62 -9.44 -14.88 -3.29
N THR A 63 -9.42 -16.20 -3.45
CA THR A 63 -8.34 -17.04 -2.87
C THR A 63 -7.01 -16.84 -3.59
N ILE A 64 -7.03 -16.41 -4.85
CA ILE A 64 -5.81 -16.10 -5.62
C ILE A 64 -5.15 -14.85 -5.05
N SER A 65 -5.92 -13.79 -4.77
CA SER A 65 -5.42 -12.55 -4.16
C SER A 65 -4.68 -12.82 -2.83
N GLN A 66 -5.22 -13.70 -1.98
CA GLN A 66 -4.61 -14.04 -0.68
C GLN A 66 -3.22 -14.67 -0.81
N ASN A 67 -2.94 -15.34 -1.93
CA ASN A 67 -1.72 -16.09 -2.20
C ASN A 67 -0.80 -15.43 -3.23
N THR A 68 -1.16 -14.24 -3.73
CA THR A 68 -0.40 -13.51 -4.75
C THR A 68 0.34 -12.35 -4.11
N VAL A 69 1.51 -12.01 -4.66
CA VAL A 69 2.27 -10.84 -4.24
C VAL A 69 1.54 -9.57 -4.68
N TRP A 70 1.36 -8.64 -3.75
CA TRP A 70 0.83 -7.32 -4.04
C TRP A 70 1.95 -6.29 -4.09
N ALA A 71 1.83 -5.32 -4.99
CA ALA A 71 2.73 -4.18 -5.13
C ALA A 71 1.93 -2.88 -4.98
N CYS A 72 2.44 -1.96 -4.16
CA CYS A 72 1.78 -0.70 -3.87
C CYS A 72 2.49 0.44 -4.56
N THR A 73 1.84 1.13 -5.49
CA THR A 73 2.51 2.24 -6.17
C THR A 73 2.80 3.42 -5.25
N ILE A 74 2.21 3.50 -4.05
CA ILE A 74 2.52 4.54 -3.07
C ILE A 74 3.82 4.20 -2.32
N ASP A 75 3.96 2.95 -1.86
CA ASP A 75 5.02 2.56 -0.94
C ASP A 75 6.23 1.90 -1.63
N ASP A 76 6.03 1.31 -2.80
CA ASP A 76 7.07 0.62 -3.57
C ASP A 76 7.78 1.52 -4.59
N ILE A 77 7.43 2.81 -4.64
CA ILE A 77 8.03 3.79 -5.54
C ILE A 77 8.44 5.01 -4.73
N ASP A 78 9.72 5.37 -4.78
CA ASP A 78 10.23 6.60 -4.16
C ASP A 78 9.83 7.84 -5.00
N TRP A 79 8.57 8.25 -4.86
CA TRP A 79 8.04 9.43 -5.53
C TRP A 79 8.80 10.70 -5.14
N LEU A 80 9.26 10.80 -3.88
CA LEU A 80 10.03 11.95 -3.41
C LEU A 80 11.39 12.01 -4.09
N GLY A 81 12.11 10.90 -4.17
CA GLY A 81 13.37 10.77 -4.92
C GLY A 81 13.19 11.01 -6.42
N ARG A 82 11.97 10.80 -6.94
CA ARG A 82 11.57 11.13 -8.32
C ARG A 82 11.11 12.60 -8.49
N GLY A 83 11.10 13.40 -7.43
CA GLY A 83 10.78 14.84 -7.47
C GLY A 83 9.32 15.19 -7.18
N PHE A 84 8.51 14.25 -6.68
CA PHE A 84 7.09 14.45 -6.39
C PHE A 84 6.84 14.40 -4.89
N THR A 85 6.35 15.50 -4.32
CA THR A 85 6.16 15.66 -2.87
C THR A 85 4.85 15.07 -2.34
N ASN A 86 4.05 14.50 -3.23
CA ASN A 86 2.75 13.92 -2.90
C ASN A 86 2.52 12.68 -3.75
N THR A 87 1.82 11.70 -3.18
CA THR A 87 1.59 10.41 -3.80
C THR A 87 0.18 10.25 -4.37
N LYS A 88 -0.74 11.22 -4.21
CA LYS A 88 -2.09 11.12 -4.78
C LYS A 88 -2.03 10.92 -6.30
N GLN A 89 -2.65 9.85 -6.80
CA GLN A 89 -2.62 9.50 -8.22
C GLN A 89 -3.00 10.67 -9.14
N GLU A 90 -4.09 11.39 -8.86
CA GLU A 90 -4.51 12.54 -9.68
C GLU A 90 -3.41 13.60 -9.81
N LEU A 91 -2.72 13.90 -8.70
CA LEU A 91 -1.67 14.91 -8.66
C LEU A 91 -0.40 14.42 -9.36
N LEU A 92 -0.05 13.14 -9.18
CA LEU A 92 1.00 12.50 -9.95
C LEU A 92 0.71 12.57 -11.45
N CYS A 93 -0.48 12.15 -11.90
CA CYS A 93 -0.90 12.25 -13.31
C CYS A 93 -0.82 13.70 -13.82
N HIS A 94 -1.32 14.66 -13.03
CA HIS A 94 -1.27 16.08 -13.37
C HIS A 94 0.16 16.57 -13.59
N TRP A 95 1.09 16.24 -12.69
CA TRP A 95 2.50 16.57 -12.85
C TRP A 95 3.18 15.86 -14.03
N HIS A 96 2.62 14.73 -14.48
CA HIS A 96 3.05 14.04 -15.70
C HIS A 96 2.35 14.56 -16.96
N GLY A 97 1.50 15.59 -16.84
CA GLY A 97 0.92 16.30 -17.99
C GLY A 97 -0.40 15.73 -18.50
N PHE A 98 -1.11 14.92 -17.71
CA PHE A 98 -2.42 14.40 -18.09
C PHE A 98 -3.40 14.37 -16.90
N TYR A 99 -4.68 14.34 -17.23
CA TYR A 99 -5.78 14.22 -16.27
C TYR A 99 -6.70 13.10 -16.71
N PHE A 100 -7.53 12.62 -15.79
CA PHE A 100 -8.51 11.57 -16.05
C PHE A 100 -9.69 11.76 -15.10
N GLU A 101 -10.82 11.13 -15.42
CA GLU A 101 -11.98 11.09 -14.53
C GLU A 101 -11.72 10.06 -13.42
N ALA A 102 -11.25 10.55 -12.27
CA ALA A 102 -10.91 9.74 -11.10
C ALA A 102 -12.13 9.08 -10.47
N HIS A 103 -11.87 8.09 -9.60
CA HIS A 103 -12.90 7.37 -8.81
C HIS A 103 -13.82 6.47 -9.65
N ARG A 104 -13.39 6.17 -10.87
CA ARG A 104 -13.95 5.13 -11.73
C ARG A 104 -12.88 4.08 -11.94
N ALA A 105 -13.11 2.87 -11.43
CA ALA A 105 -12.08 1.84 -11.31
C ALA A 105 -11.28 1.61 -12.60
N MET A 106 -11.93 1.52 -13.77
CA MET A 106 -11.21 1.32 -15.03
C MET A 106 -10.39 2.54 -15.48
N ASN A 107 -10.87 3.76 -15.20
CA ASN A 107 -10.12 4.98 -15.48
C ASN A 107 -8.90 5.10 -14.57
N ASP A 108 -9.06 4.81 -13.27
CA ASP A 108 -7.96 4.77 -12.30
C ASP A 108 -6.89 3.75 -12.73
N VAL A 109 -7.28 2.54 -13.16
CA VAL A 109 -6.34 1.53 -13.68
C VAL A 109 -5.60 2.00 -14.93
N ASN A 110 -6.32 2.55 -15.92
CA ASN A 110 -5.70 3.04 -17.15
C ASN A 110 -4.74 4.20 -16.89
N ALA A 111 -5.13 5.14 -16.04
CA ALA A 111 -4.29 6.26 -15.63
C ALA A 111 -3.04 5.80 -14.88
N LEU A 112 -3.17 4.80 -13.99
CA LEU A 112 -2.04 4.23 -13.26
C LEU A 112 -1.05 3.54 -14.20
N ILE A 113 -1.53 2.75 -15.16
CA ILE A 113 -0.68 2.14 -16.20
C ILE A 113 0.07 3.22 -16.98
N HIS A 114 -0.62 4.29 -17.40
CA HIS A 114 0.00 5.38 -18.14
C HIS A 114 1.05 6.13 -17.31
N LEU A 115 0.77 6.39 -16.03
CA LEU A 115 1.69 7.01 -15.08
C LEU A 115 2.96 6.18 -14.89
N LEU A 116 2.81 4.89 -14.58
CA LEU A 116 3.93 4.00 -14.27
C LEU A 116 4.82 3.71 -15.49
N THR A 117 4.28 3.86 -16.70
CA THR A 117 4.98 3.62 -17.97
C THR A 117 5.32 4.90 -18.74
N HIS A 118 5.12 6.07 -18.12
CA HIS A 118 5.20 7.36 -18.77
C HIS A 118 6.54 7.60 -19.48
N GLN A 119 6.49 8.16 -20.70
CA GLN A 119 7.66 8.28 -21.58
C GLN A 119 8.70 9.31 -21.12
N HIS A 120 8.34 10.21 -20.21
CA HIS A 120 9.28 11.15 -19.58
C HIS A 120 10.48 10.43 -18.93
N TYR A 121 10.27 9.21 -18.44
CA TYR A 121 11.34 8.40 -17.87
C TYR A 121 12.09 7.67 -18.99
N ASN A 122 13.28 8.16 -19.32
CA ASN A 122 14.22 7.58 -20.29
C ASN A 122 14.84 6.27 -19.76
N GLY A 123 14.06 5.21 -19.68
CA GLY A 123 14.48 3.87 -19.25
C GLY A 123 14.22 3.57 -17.77
N ASN A 124 14.37 4.53 -16.86
CA ASN A 124 14.10 4.33 -15.43
C ASN A 124 12.63 4.60 -15.04
N ARG A 125 11.71 3.86 -15.65
CA ARG A 125 10.27 4.00 -15.41
C ARG A 125 9.88 3.53 -13.99
N PRO A 126 8.91 4.19 -13.31
CA PRO A 126 8.46 3.81 -11.97
C PRO A 126 8.06 2.33 -11.84
N VAL A 127 7.50 1.73 -12.89
CA VAL A 127 7.13 0.30 -12.91
C VAL A 127 8.32 -0.64 -12.63
N LEU A 128 9.55 -0.28 -13.01
CA LEU A 128 10.72 -1.14 -12.78
C LEU A 128 11.10 -1.18 -11.30
N GLU A 129 11.04 -0.02 -10.65
CA GLU A 129 11.25 0.10 -9.21
C GLU A 129 10.16 -0.65 -8.42
N LEU A 130 8.90 -0.44 -8.81
CA LEU A 130 7.74 -1.14 -8.26
C LEU A 130 7.92 -2.67 -8.29
N ILE A 131 8.25 -3.24 -9.45
CA ILE A 131 8.48 -4.69 -9.60
C ILE A 131 9.67 -5.14 -8.74
N GLY A 132 10.75 -4.37 -8.74
CA GLY A 132 11.93 -4.68 -7.93
C GLY A 132 11.65 -4.66 -6.42
N ASN A 133 10.78 -3.78 -5.96
CA ASN A 133 10.41 -3.65 -4.55
C ASN A 133 9.29 -4.61 -4.13
N ALA A 134 8.42 -5.02 -5.05
CA ALA A 134 7.45 -6.08 -4.83
C ALA A 134 8.12 -7.43 -4.50
N GLY A 135 9.30 -7.69 -5.08
CA GLY A 135 10.10 -8.89 -4.82
C GLY A 135 10.95 -8.84 -3.55
N LYS A 136 10.84 -7.80 -2.71
CA LYS A 136 11.62 -7.64 -1.49
C LYS A 136 10.74 -7.79 -0.24
N PRO A 137 11.19 -8.55 0.77
CA PRO A 137 10.46 -8.67 2.03
C PRO A 137 10.46 -7.33 2.76
N LEU A 138 9.42 -7.12 3.55
CA LEU A 138 9.30 -6.00 4.46
C LEU A 138 9.63 -6.47 5.87
N HIS A 139 10.25 -5.61 6.69
CA HIS A 139 10.52 -5.94 8.07
C HIS A 139 9.69 -5.04 8.98
N VAL A 140 9.25 -5.56 10.11
CA VAL A 140 8.62 -4.79 11.17
C VAL A 140 9.56 -4.83 12.38
N ILE A 141 10.04 -3.65 12.78
CA ILE A 141 10.74 -3.49 14.05
C ILE A 141 9.69 -3.24 15.11
N HIS A 142 9.71 -4.07 16.14
CA HIS A 142 8.91 -3.95 17.36
C HIS A 142 9.81 -3.44 18.49
N ALA A 143 9.51 -2.25 19.00
CA ALA A 143 10.23 -1.67 20.12
C ALA A 143 9.76 -2.30 21.45
N THR A 144 10.21 -3.51 21.73
CA THR A 144 10.00 -4.24 23.00
C THR A 144 11.00 -3.77 24.07
N ASN A 145 10.87 -4.27 25.30
CA ASN A 145 11.96 -4.26 26.30
C ASN A 145 12.50 -2.88 26.71
N PHE A 146 11.71 -1.80 26.61
CA PHE A 146 12.08 -0.50 27.17
C PHE A 146 10.99 0.02 28.12
N PRO A 147 11.38 0.62 29.26
CA PRO A 147 10.41 1.22 30.18
C PRO A 147 9.77 2.46 29.56
N TYR A 148 8.52 2.74 29.92
CA TYR A 148 7.84 3.96 29.48
C TYR A 148 8.63 5.19 29.89
N ASP A 149 8.95 6.01 28.90
CA ASP A 149 9.56 7.32 29.05
C ASP A 149 8.93 8.25 28.01
N GLU A 150 8.42 9.39 28.45
CA GLU A 150 7.64 10.30 27.60
C GLU A 150 8.49 10.90 26.46
N VAL A 151 9.74 11.26 26.75
CA VAL A 151 10.66 11.87 25.79
C VAL A 151 11.08 10.84 24.75
N LYS A 152 11.43 9.62 25.19
CA LYS A 152 11.78 8.51 24.28
C LYS A 152 10.59 8.13 23.39
N LYS A 153 9.39 8.03 23.97
CA LYS A 153 8.13 7.75 23.25
C LYS A 153 7.85 8.80 22.17
N ASP A 154 7.93 10.09 22.49
CA ASP A 154 7.69 11.15 21.52
C ASP A 154 8.76 11.17 20.41
N THR A 155 10.01 10.81 20.75
CA THR A 155 11.11 10.68 19.79
C THR A 155 10.87 9.55 18.79
N ILE A 156 10.49 8.35 19.23
CA ILE A 156 10.19 7.22 18.33
C ILE A 156 8.93 7.49 17.49
N LYS A 157 7.91 8.13 18.07
CA LYS A 157 6.72 8.55 17.33
C LYS A 157 7.06 9.54 16.20
N ALA A 158 7.92 10.52 16.48
CA ALA A 158 8.38 11.48 15.48
C ALA A 158 9.19 10.81 14.35
N ASN A 159 9.88 9.70 14.64
CA ASN A 159 10.57 8.88 13.64
C ASN A 159 9.65 7.87 12.91
N GLY A 160 8.33 7.99 13.05
CA GLY A 160 7.36 7.20 12.30
C GLY A 160 6.99 5.85 12.92
N TYR A 161 7.35 5.59 14.19
CA TYR A 161 6.79 4.44 14.91
C TYR A 161 5.31 4.68 15.20
N GLN A 162 4.52 3.63 15.06
CA GLN A 162 3.08 3.60 15.33
C GLN A 162 2.79 2.77 16.57
N TRP A 163 1.77 3.15 17.32
CA TRP A 163 1.35 2.43 18.52
C TRP A 163 0.34 1.34 18.16
N ASN A 164 0.67 0.08 18.45
CA ASN A 164 -0.28 -1.02 18.45
C ASN A 164 -0.96 -1.09 19.83
N GLY A 165 -2.26 -0.78 19.86
CA GLY A 165 -3.05 -0.77 21.10
C GLY A 165 -3.39 -2.15 21.68
N VAL A 166 -3.30 -3.22 20.87
CA VAL A 166 -3.60 -4.59 21.29
C VAL A 166 -2.42 -5.16 22.05
N ASP A 167 -1.25 -5.18 21.41
CA ASP A 167 -0.01 -5.72 21.98
C ASP A 167 0.71 -4.71 22.87
N LYS A 168 0.22 -3.46 22.89
CA LYS A 168 0.78 -2.33 23.63
C LYS A 168 2.26 -2.13 23.31
N ILE A 169 2.56 -2.06 22.01
CA ILE A 169 3.92 -1.96 21.50
C ILE A 169 4.04 -0.91 20.39
N TRP A 170 5.20 -0.25 20.31
CA TRP A 170 5.54 0.61 19.19
C TRP A 170 6.17 -0.21 18.07
N TYR A 171 5.76 0.02 16.83
CA TYR A 171 6.31 -0.68 15.68
C TYR A 171 6.56 0.25 14.50
N LYS A 172 7.50 -0.13 13.62
CA LYS A 172 7.78 0.58 12.38
C LYS A 172 8.07 -0.42 11.26
N ARG A 173 7.48 -0.17 10.09
CA ARG A 173 7.77 -0.91 8.85
C ARG A 173 9.05 -0.37 8.23
N VAL A 174 9.96 -1.26 7.84
CA VAL A 174 11.29 -0.89 7.35
C VAL A 174 11.68 -1.82 6.21
N ASN A 175 12.19 -1.24 5.12
CA ASN A 175 12.82 -2.01 4.06
C ASN A 175 14.14 -2.61 4.55
N PHE A 176 14.50 -3.79 4.04
CA PHE A 176 15.73 -4.50 4.44
C PHE A 176 16.98 -3.62 4.37
N VAL A 177 17.10 -2.76 3.35
CA VAL A 177 18.24 -1.84 3.15
C VAL A 177 18.41 -0.86 4.31
N ASN A 178 17.32 -0.50 4.98
CA ASN A 178 17.30 0.48 6.08
C ASN A 178 17.24 -0.19 7.47
N LEU A 179 17.16 -1.53 7.52
CA LEU A 179 16.91 -2.27 8.76
C LEU A 179 18.00 -2.02 9.81
N GLU A 180 19.28 -2.20 9.43
CA GLU A 180 20.39 -2.04 10.37
C GLU A 180 20.53 -0.58 10.84
N SER A 181 20.41 0.40 9.93
CA SER A 181 20.44 1.81 10.31
C SER A 181 19.32 2.20 11.27
N GLU A 182 18.13 1.61 11.10
CA GLU A 182 17.00 1.85 11.98
C GLU A 182 17.18 1.16 13.35
N LYS A 183 17.76 -0.03 13.39
CA LYS A 183 18.14 -0.72 14.65
C LYS A 183 19.19 0.07 15.43
N ASP A 184 20.20 0.61 14.75
CA ASP A 184 21.24 1.45 15.35
C ASP A 184 20.63 2.73 15.92
N TRP A 185 19.78 3.39 15.15
CA TRP A 185 19.06 4.58 15.59
C TRP A 185 18.20 4.28 16.82
N LEU A 186 17.35 3.24 16.77
CA LEU A 186 16.48 2.89 17.88
C LEU A 186 17.29 2.53 19.13
N THR A 187 18.41 1.82 18.98
CA THR A 187 19.33 1.50 20.08
C THR A 187 19.83 2.77 20.76
N SER A 188 20.28 3.76 19.98
CA SER A 188 20.76 5.04 20.52
C SER A 188 19.70 5.84 21.27
N VAL A 189 18.41 5.63 20.96
CA VAL A 189 17.29 6.36 21.56
C VAL A 189 16.73 5.64 22.80
N ILE A 190 16.55 4.32 22.74
CA ILE A 190 15.81 3.58 23.78
C ILE A 190 16.59 2.46 24.49
N TYR A 191 17.66 1.90 23.91
CA TYR A 191 18.35 0.72 24.46
C TYR A 191 19.80 0.94 24.95
N ASP A 192 20.36 2.14 24.72
CA ASP A 192 21.68 2.61 25.15
C ASP A 192 22.90 1.84 24.56
N THR A 193 22.96 0.51 24.68
CA THR A 193 24.16 -0.28 24.36
C THR A 193 24.01 -1.25 23.19
N HIS A 194 22.88 -1.94 23.08
CA HIS A 194 22.62 -2.90 22.00
C HIS A 194 21.11 -3.01 21.74
N PHE A 195 20.76 -3.42 20.54
CA PHE A 195 19.37 -3.57 20.14
C PHE A 195 18.68 -4.68 20.96
N LEU A 196 17.60 -4.31 21.67
CA LEU A 196 16.77 -5.23 22.47
C LEU A 196 15.36 -5.39 21.91
N GLY A 197 15.08 -4.80 20.74
CA GLY A 197 13.80 -4.93 20.05
C GLY A 197 13.63 -6.29 19.39
N GLU A 198 12.46 -6.50 18.79
CA GLU A 198 12.18 -7.66 17.95
C GLU A 198 12.08 -7.24 16.49
N VAL A 199 12.51 -8.11 15.58
CA VAL A 199 12.38 -7.90 14.14
C VAL A 199 11.59 -9.06 13.57
N GLU A 200 10.50 -8.72 12.90
CA GLU A 200 9.66 -9.67 12.18
C GLU A 200 9.87 -9.46 10.68
N GLU A 201 10.23 -10.53 9.96
CA GLU A 201 10.24 -10.51 8.50
C GLU A 201 8.84 -10.86 7.97
N ILE A 202 8.26 -9.94 7.22
CA ILE A 202 7.01 -10.12 6.50
C ILE A 202 7.33 -10.62 5.10
N ASN A 203 6.85 -11.82 4.80
CA ASN A 203 7.03 -12.42 3.49
C ASN A 203 6.33 -11.59 2.39
N LEU A 204 6.73 -11.81 1.13
CA LEU A 204 6.24 -11.05 -0.02
C LEU A 204 4.72 -11.07 -0.16
N VAL A 205 4.11 -12.22 0.11
CA VAL A 205 2.66 -12.38 0.00
C VAL A 205 1.97 -11.60 1.10
N ASP A 206 2.52 -11.46 2.30
CA ASP A 206 1.83 -10.80 3.43
C ASP A 206 2.11 -9.29 3.54
N LYS A 207 3.06 -8.76 2.75
CA LYS A 207 3.55 -7.37 2.80
C LYS A 207 2.47 -6.28 2.92
N TYR A 208 1.33 -6.46 2.24
CA TYR A 208 0.20 -5.52 2.21
C TYR A 208 -1.09 -6.07 2.85
N LYS A 209 -0.99 -7.10 3.71
CA LYS A 209 -2.14 -7.58 4.53
C LYS A 209 -2.29 -6.84 5.86
N ILE A 210 -1.25 -6.14 6.27
CA ILE A 210 -1.10 -5.50 7.59
C ILE A 210 -1.61 -4.07 7.55
#